data_AF-A0A4Y7WQC2-F1
#
_entry.id   AF-A0A4Y7WQC2-F1
#
_cell.length_a   1.000
_cell.length_b   1.000
_cell.length_c   1.000
_cell.angle_alpha   90.00
_cell.angle_beta   90.00
_cell.angle_gamma   90.00
#
_symmetry.space_group_name_H-M   'P 1'
#
loop_
_entity.id
_entity.type
_entity.pdbx_description
1 polymer ?
#
loop_
_entity_poly.entity_id
_entity_poly.type
_entity_poly.pdbx_seq_one_letter_code
_entity_poly.pdbx_strand_id
1 'polypeptide(L)' 'MTMISVTRLNGRSMLLNLLLIEHIEAHPDTTITLVSGKKIVVADSIETVGNNINQAMKEIGLVGSYKQQRVDEE' A
#
# COMPACT_ATOMS: atom_id res chain seq x y z
N MET A 1 -5.58 12.26 -5.65
CA MET A 1 -4.86 12.14 -4.36
C MET A 1 -4.63 10.66 -4.09
N THR A 2 -3.40 10.26 -3.79
CA THR A 2 -3.03 8.85 -3.63
C THR A 2 -3.27 8.38 -2.20
N MET A 3 -4.53 8.18 -1.85
CA MET A 3 -4.93 7.62 -0.56
C MET A 3 -5.26 6.13 -0.70
N ILE A 4 -4.83 5.32 0.26
CA ILE A 4 -5.26 3.92 0.40
C ILE A 4 -6.11 3.76 1.65
N SER A 5 -7.12 2.89 1.60
CA SER A 5 -7.87 2.51 2.79
C SER A 5 -7.12 1.42 3.55
N VAL A 6 -7.03 1.57 4.87
CA VAL A 6 -6.51 0.56 5.80
C VAL A 6 -7.39 0.50 7.04
N THR A 7 -7.40 -0.64 7.70
CA THR A 7 -8.21 -0.96 8.87
C THR A 7 -7.30 -1.16 10.06
N ARG A 8 -7.50 -0.39 11.12
CA ARG A 8 -6.74 -0.58 12.36
C ARG A 8 -7.19 -1.85 13.09
N LEU A 9 -6.36 -2.33 14.02
CA LEU A 9 -6.71 -3.49 14.87
C LEU A 9 -8.01 -3.32 15.67
N ASN A 10 -8.47 -2.08 15.90
CA ASN A 10 -9.75 -1.80 16.55
C ASN A 10 -10.96 -1.81 15.57
N GLY A 11 -10.77 -2.28 14.34
CA GLY A 11 -11.81 -2.37 13.31
C GLY A 11 -12.17 -1.05 12.62
N ARG A 12 -11.54 0.08 13.00
CA ARG A 12 -11.81 1.37 12.36
C ARG A 12 -10.97 1.53 11.09
N SER A 13 -11.62 1.85 9.98
CA SER A 13 -10.95 2.20 8.73
C SER A 13 -10.43 3.64 8.75
N MET A 14 -9.33 3.87 8.05
CA MET A 14 -8.77 5.19 7.80
C MET A 14 -8.15 5.27 6.40
N LEU A 15 -8.14 6.47 5.84
CA LEU A 15 -7.35 6.76 4.64
C LEU A 15 -5.91 7.09 5.02
N LEU A 16 -4.96 6.49 4.32
CA LEU A 16 -3.54 6.68 4.49
C LEU A 16 -2.91 7.20 3.21
N ASN A 17 -2.07 8.23 3.32
CA ASN A 17 -1.35 8.77 2.18
C ASN A 17 -0.27 7.78 1.72
N LEU A 18 -0.43 7.26 0.50
CA LEU A 18 0.49 6.30 -0.11
C LEU A 18 1.90 6.86 -0.27
N LEU A 19 2.03 8.14 -0.64
CA LEU A 19 3.33 8.76 -0.93
C LEU A 19 4.20 8.94 0.33
N LEU A 20 3.64 8.76 1.51
CA LEU A 20 4.36 8.87 2.78
C LEU A 20 4.68 7.51 3.40
N ILE A 21 4.28 6.40 2.75
CA ILE A 21 4.65 5.06 3.19
C ILE A 21 6.11 4.82 2.82
N GLU A 22 6.91 4.45 3.81
CA GLU A 22 8.31 4.10 3.61
C GLU A 22 8.46 2.60 3.32
N HIS A 23 7.90 1.76 4.20
CA HIS A 23 7.89 0.30 4.04
C HIS A 23 6.72 -0.32 4.82
N ILE A 24 6.41 -1.57 4.47
CA ILE A 24 5.37 -2.39 5.11
C ILE A 24 6.01 -3.73 5.46
N GLU A 25 5.80 -4.19 6.69
CA GLU A 25 6.33 -5.45 7.20
C GLU A 25 5.23 -6.26 7.89
N ALA A 26 5.35 -7.59 7.88
CA ALA A 26 4.43 -8.49 8.59
C ALA A 26 5.17 -9.22 9.73
N HIS A 27 4.96 -8.80 10.99
CA HIS A 27 5.48 -9.52 12.16
C HIS A 27 4.90 -9.05 13.50
N PRO A 28 4.10 -9.86 14.24
CA PRO A 28 3.15 -10.87 13.74
C PRO A 28 1.97 -10.24 12.98
N ASP A 29 1.72 -8.95 13.21
CA ASP A 29 0.72 -8.12 12.52
C ASP A 29 1.38 -7.29 11.42
N THR A 30 0.56 -6.74 10.51
CA THR A 30 1.05 -5.83 9.47
C THR A 30 1.34 -4.45 10.06
N THR A 31 2.58 -4.00 9.93
CA THR A 31 3.02 -2.66 10.34
C THR A 31 3.39 -1.83 9.12
N ILE A 32 2.80 -0.65 9.01
CA ILE A 32 3.13 0.35 7.99
C ILE A 32 3.98 1.43 8.65
N THR A 33 5.21 1.59 8.17
CA THR A 33 6.11 2.66 8.61
C THR A 33 6.02 3.81 7.62
N LEU A 34 5.81 5.03 8.13
CA LEU A 34 5.84 6.25 7.34
C LEU A 34 7.24 6.85 7.32
N VAL A 35 7.54 7.66 6.31
CA VAL A 35 8.82 8.39 6.17
C VAL A 35 9.17 9.29 7.36
N SER A 36 8.20 9.57 8.24
CA SER A 36 8.42 10.29 9.51
C SER A 36 8.90 9.39 10.65
N GLY A 37 9.05 8.08 10.43
CA GLY A 37 9.29 7.06 11.45
C GLY A 37 8.03 6.63 12.22
N LYS A 38 6.87 7.25 11.96
CA LYS A 38 5.60 6.85 12.59
C LYS A 38 5.18 5.47 12.10
N LYS A 39 4.93 4.55 13.04
CA LYS A 39 4.43 3.20 12.77
C LYS A 39 2.93 3.10 12.99
N ILE A 40 2.25 2.39 12.09
CA ILE A 40 0.81 2.14 12.16
C ILE A 40 0.60 0.63 12.01
N VAL A 41 0.03 0.00 13.04
CA VAL A 41 -0.35 -1.41 12.99
C VAL A 41 -1.79 -1.51 12.47
N VAL A 42 -2.00 -2.39 11.50
CA VAL A 42 -3.27 -2.58 10.80
C VAL A 42 -3.70 -4.05 10.87
N ALA A 43 -5.01 -4.29 10.79
CA ALA A 43 -5.60 -5.61 10.73
C ALA A 43 -5.54 -6.24 9.33
N ASP A 44 -5.34 -5.41 8.30
CA ASP A 44 -5.15 -5.89 6.93
C ASP A 44 -3.86 -6.70 6.82
N SER A 45 -3.87 -7.77 6.02
CA SER A 45 -2.66 -8.47 5.64
C SER A 45 -1.78 -7.58 4.76
N ILE A 46 -0.47 -7.85 4.74
CA ILE A 46 0.48 -7.17 3.85
C ILE A 46 0.06 -7.28 2.37
N GLU A 47 -0.55 -8.40 1.98
CA GLU A 47 -1.09 -8.61 0.63
C GLU A 47 -2.26 -7.68 0.32
N THR A 48 -3.21 -7.54 1.25
CA THR A 48 -4.35 -6.61 1.10
C THR A 48 -3.86 -5.17 0.96
N VAL A 49 -2.92 -4.75 1.80
CA VAL A 49 -2.34 -3.40 1.71
C VAL A 49 -1.62 -3.22 0.38
N GLY A 50 -0.81 -4.20 -0.05
CA GLY A 50 -0.13 -4.17 -1.36
C GLY A 50 -1.10 -4.09 -2.54
N ASN A 51 -2.24 -4.78 -2.48
CA ASN A 51 -3.27 -4.70 -3.50
C ASN A 51 -3.93 -3.31 -3.56
N ASN A 52 -4.23 -2.72 -2.40
CA ASN A 52 -4.77 -1.36 -2.33
C ASN A 52 -3.79 -0.32 -2.92
N ILE A 53 -2.49 -0.51 -2.68
CA ILE A 53 -1.41 0.29 -3.27
C ILE A 53 -1.40 0.16 -4.79
N ASN A 54 -1.39 -1.08 -5.29
CA ASN A 54 -1.37 -1.34 -6.74
C ASN A 54 -2.62 -0.76 -7.43
N GLN A 55 -3.78 -0.83 -6.79
CA GLN A 55 -5.01 -0.24 -7.30
C GLN A 55 -4.91 1.29 -7.36
N ALA A 56 -4.47 1.95 -6.28
CA ALA A 56 -4.28 3.40 -6.25
C ALA A 56 -3.27 3.87 -7.32
N MET A 57 -2.20 3.11 -7.57
CA MET A 57 -1.21 3.44 -8.60
C MET A 57 -1.75 3.23 -10.04
N LYS A 58 -2.67 2.27 -10.25
CA LYS A 58 -3.37 2.10 -11.55
C LYS A 58 -4.23 3.30 -11.88
N GLU A 59 -4.95 3.83 -10.89
CA GLU A 59 -5.83 4.99 -11.07
C GLU A 59 -5.06 6.27 -11.46
N ILE A 60 -3.79 6.36 -11.06
CA ILE A 60 -2.88 7.46 -11.43
C ILE A 60 -2.27 7.26 -12.83
N GLY A 61 -2.47 6.10 -13.46
CA GLY A 61 -1.92 5.76 -14.77
C GLY A 61 -0.49 5.24 -14.75
N LEU A 62 0.12 5.02 -13.58
CA LEU A 62 1.51 4.55 -13.45
C LEU A 62 1.69 3.08 -13.86
N VAL A 63 0.68 2.24 -13.66
CA VAL A 63 0.79 0.77 -13.82
C VAL A 63 0.63 0.31 -15.27
N GLY A 64 0.03 1.14 -16.14
CA GLY A 64 -0.06 0.85 -17.58
C GLY A 64 1.32 0.68 -18.23
N SER A 65 2.31 1.44 -17.77
CA SER A 65 3.68 1.42 -18.29
C SER A 65 4.49 0.19 -17.84
N TYR A 66 4.19 -0.38 -16.67
CA TYR A 66 4.97 -1.48 -16.09
C TYR A 66 4.65 -2.86 -16.69
N LYS A 67 3.41 -3.06 -17.17
CA LYS A 67 3.02 -4.32 -17.84
C LYS A 67 3.53 -4.41 -19.27
N GLN A 68 3.58 -3.29 -20.00
CA GLN A 68 4.08 -3.25 -21.38
C GLN A 68 5.54 -3.75 -21.44
N GLN A 69 6.36 -3.33 -20.47
CA GLN A 69 7.79 -3.59 -20.47
C GLN A 69 8.20 -5.06 -20.19
N ARG A 70 7.29 -5.90 -19.65
CA ARG A 70 7.55 -7.35 -19.48
C ARG A 70 7.05 -8.21 -20.64
N VAL A 71 6.18 -7.68 -21.51
CA VAL A 71 5.67 -8.41 -22.67
C VAL A 71 6.65 -8.35 -23.85
N ASP A 72 7.54 -7.35 -23.86
CA ASP A 72 8.53 -7.17 -24.92
C ASP A 72 9.84 -7.98 -24.69
N GLU A 73 9.96 -8.71 -23.57
CA GLU A 73 11.14 -9.51 -23.19
C GLU A 73 10.91 -11.04 -23.21
N GLU A 74 9.79 -11.54 -23.75
CA GLU A 74 9.55 -12.98 -24.00
C GLU A 74 9.60 -13.35 -25.50
#